data_AF-A0A3N5ETK5-F1
#
_entry.id   AF-A0A3N5ETK5-F1
#
_cell.length_a   1.000
_cell.length_b   1.000
_cell.length_c   1.000
_cell.angle_alpha   90.00
_cell.angle_beta   90.00
_cell.angle_gamma   90.00
#
_symmetry.space_group_name_H-M   'P 1'
#
loop_
_entity.id
_entity.type
_entity.pdbx_description
1 polymer ?
#
loop_
_entity_poly.entity_id
_entity_poly.type
_entity_poly.pdbx_seq_one_letter_code
_entity_poly.pdbx_strand_id
1 'polypeptide(L)'
;MRVSCPHCGKQLKLSDKIQSSIDALTPGQQIRVKCVQCEKPFPIDVSQRDSTGAEAGGKRYSGANPSGRTVRPPDPPDVSWLKEGVFEEKEVVEEIPRALVLMPDSAGRAIVIRDLEKLGYRVEMAASPEEGMAKMQFVNYATVILHDRFEERELDTAVFHQFIKSMNMMRRRYIFYVLIGESMRTLYDLQALALSANLVVNNSDVQHFSLLLRKTIPEYEALFGPLMEELRIAGR
;
A
#
# COMPACT_ATOMS: atom_id res chain seq x y z
N MET A 1 24.04 37.90 -3.19
CA MET A 1 23.12 37.44 -4.26
C MET A 1 22.74 35.96 -4.07
N ARG A 2 21.58 35.54 -4.59
CA ARG A 2 21.20 34.13 -4.72
C ARG A 2 20.92 33.83 -6.19
N VAL A 3 21.63 32.88 -6.79
CA VAL A 3 21.40 32.46 -8.17
C VAL A 3 20.79 31.06 -8.16
N SER A 4 19.74 30.84 -8.94
CA SER A 4 19.15 29.51 -9.10
C SER A 4 20.01 28.68 -10.06
N CYS A 5 20.45 27.50 -9.63
CA CYS A 5 21.18 26.60 -10.54
C CYS A 5 20.20 25.95 -11.54
N PRO A 6 20.37 26.13 -12.87
CA PRO A 6 19.42 25.63 -13.86
C PRO A 6 19.35 24.09 -13.90
N HIS A 7 20.36 23.39 -13.39
CA HIS A 7 20.39 21.92 -13.37
C HIS A 7 19.74 21.27 -12.13
N CYS A 8 19.51 22.02 -11.05
CA CYS A 8 18.88 21.45 -9.84
C CYS A 8 17.81 22.34 -9.19
N GLY A 9 17.51 23.51 -9.75
CA GLY A 9 16.49 24.45 -9.27
C GLY A 9 16.75 25.09 -7.90
N LYS A 10 17.85 24.71 -7.23
CA LYS A 10 18.19 25.20 -5.89
C LYS A 10 18.91 26.54 -5.95
N GLN A 11 18.50 27.46 -5.08
CA GLN A 11 19.17 28.74 -4.88
C GLN A 11 20.53 28.55 -4.21
N LEU A 12 21.60 28.94 -4.89
CA LEU A 12 22.94 28.96 -4.33
C LEU A 12 23.27 30.35 -3.79
N LYS A 13 23.75 30.42 -2.54
CA LYS A 13 24.40 31.61 -2.01
C LYS A 13 25.86 31.60 -2.47
N LEU A 14 26.20 32.46 -3.43
CA LEU A 14 27.57 32.61 -3.91
C LEU A 14 28.46 33.22 -2.81
N SER A 15 29.75 32.85 -2.79
CA SER A 15 30.71 33.47 -1.86
C SER A 15 31.08 34.89 -2.30
N ASP A 16 31.52 35.73 -1.37
CA ASP A 16 31.70 37.17 -1.61
C ASP A 16 32.76 37.47 -2.68
N LYS A 17 33.76 36.60 -2.84
CA LYS A 17 34.74 36.67 -3.95
C LYS A 17 34.09 36.48 -5.32
N ILE A 18 33.16 35.52 -5.45
CA ILE A 18 32.46 35.25 -6.72
C ILE A 18 31.46 36.38 -7.01
N GLN A 19 30.84 36.96 -5.98
CA GLN A 19 29.98 38.14 -6.12
C GLN A 19 30.77 39.33 -6.69
N SER A 20 31.93 39.68 -6.12
CA SER A 20 32.78 40.77 -6.66
C SER A 20 33.23 40.52 -8.10
N SER A 21 33.46 39.27 -8.50
CA SER A 21 33.79 38.93 -9.88
C SER A 21 32.60 39.04 -10.84
N ILE A 22 31.36 38.87 -10.37
CA ILE A 22 30.14 39.02 -11.19
C ILE A 22 29.77 40.51 -11.35
N ASP A 23 30.03 41.34 -10.33
CA ASP A 23 29.80 42.79 -10.40
C ASP A 23 30.84 43.53 -11.26
N ALA A 24 32.01 42.92 -11.51
CA ALA A 24 33.05 43.45 -12.40
C ALA A 24 32.89 43.05 -13.89
N LEU A 25 31.85 42.28 -14.25
CA LEU A 25 31.62 41.84 -15.64
C LEU A 25 30.95 42.93 -16.48
N THR A 26 31.48 43.16 -17.68
CA THR A 26 30.78 43.91 -18.72
C THR A 26 29.66 43.05 -19.36
N PRO A 27 28.58 43.67 -19.88
CA PRO A 27 27.45 42.91 -20.45
C PRO A 27 27.91 41.99 -21.59
N GLY A 28 27.67 40.68 -21.46
CA GLY A 28 28.00 39.67 -22.47
C GLY A 28 29.16 38.72 -22.13
N GLN A 29 29.84 38.88 -20.98
CA GLN A 29 30.76 37.85 -20.47
C GLN A 29 30.11 36.98 -19.38
N GLN A 30 30.35 35.67 -19.45
CA GLN A 30 29.78 34.67 -18.54
C GLN A 30 30.87 33.93 -17.75
N ILE A 31 30.73 33.89 -16.43
CA ILE A 31 31.61 33.08 -15.56
C ILE A 31 30.97 31.72 -15.31
N ARG A 32 31.74 30.64 -15.49
CA ARG A 32 31.32 29.27 -15.15
C ARG A 32 31.60 28.97 -13.68
N VAL A 33 30.55 28.75 -12.89
CA VAL A 33 30.65 28.43 -11.46
C VAL A 33 30.23 26.98 -11.22
N LYS A 34 31.03 26.22 -10.46
CA LYS A 34 30.70 24.84 -10.05
C LYS A 34 29.60 24.87 -8.99
N CYS A 35 28.48 24.18 -9.23
CA CYS A 35 27.42 24.05 -8.23
C CYS A 35 27.88 23.20 -7.03
N VAL A 36 27.77 23.72 -5.81
CA VAL A 36 28.12 22.98 -4.58
C VAL A 36 27.16 21.83 -4.24
N GLN A 37 26.01 21.72 -4.91
CA GLN A 37 24.98 20.71 -4.64
C GLN A 37 24.86 19.62 -5.72
N CYS A 38 25.27 19.90 -6.96
CA CYS A 38 25.22 18.91 -8.06
C CYS A 38 26.53 18.79 -8.85
N GLU A 39 27.59 19.48 -8.40
CA GLU A 39 28.96 19.50 -8.93
C GLU A 39 29.14 19.88 -10.41
N LYS A 40 28.08 20.13 -11.15
CA LYS A 40 28.13 20.56 -12.55
C LYS A 40 28.42 22.06 -12.64
N PRO A 41 29.36 22.50 -13.51
CA PRO A 41 29.60 23.91 -13.77
C PRO A 41 28.51 24.50 -14.68
N PHE A 42 28.01 25.68 -14.35
CA PHE A 42 27.03 26.40 -15.17
C PHE A 42 27.42 27.89 -15.32
N PRO A 43 27.11 28.53 -16.47
CA PRO A 43 27.37 29.94 -16.69
C PRO A 43 26.38 30.83 -15.92
N ILE A 44 26.86 31.98 -15.43
CA ILE A 44 26.05 33.03 -14.80
C ILE A 44 26.32 34.35 -15.54
N ASP A 45 25.26 35.14 -15.74
CA ASP A 45 25.25 36.42 -16.46
C ASP A 45 24.49 37.49 -15.65
N VAL A 46 24.70 38.76 -15.98
CA VAL A 46 24.30 39.95 -15.20
C VAL A 46 22.77 40.16 -15.18
N SER A 47 22.04 39.59 -16.13
CA SER A 47 20.60 39.85 -16.36
C SER A 47 19.62 39.09 -15.44
N GLN A 48 20.08 38.15 -14.59
CA GLN A 48 19.23 37.40 -13.66
C GLN A 48 19.09 38.06 -12.27
N ARG A 49 19.01 39.40 -12.22
CA ARG A 49 19.02 40.22 -11.00
C ARG A 49 17.62 40.71 -10.56
N ASP A 50 16.76 39.75 -10.25
CA ASP A 50 15.41 39.91 -9.64
C ASP A 50 14.28 40.49 -10.53
N SER A 51 13.05 39.98 -10.35
CA SER A 51 11.84 40.48 -11.02
C SER A 51 10.56 40.20 -10.21
N THR A 52 9.86 41.24 -9.76
CA THR A 52 8.53 41.13 -9.09
C THR A 52 7.61 42.35 -9.31
N GLY A 53 6.47 42.13 -9.98
CA GLY A 53 5.13 42.61 -9.56
C GLY A 53 4.62 44.02 -9.90
N ALA A 54 3.42 44.08 -10.53
CA ALA A 54 2.42 45.19 -10.56
C ALA A 54 1.11 44.67 -11.26
N GLU A 55 0.16 45.51 -11.68
CA GLU A 55 -1.02 46.07 -10.97
C GLU A 55 -2.10 46.46 -12.02
N ALA A 56 -3.41 46.70 -11.77
CA ALA A 56 -4.34 46.36 -10.66
C ALA A 56 -5.81 46.66 -11.09
N GLY A 57 -6.83 46.23 -10.33
CA GLY A 57 -8.25 46.59 -10.55
C GLY A 57 -9.20 45.84 -9.60
N GLY A 58 -9.90 46.54 -8.68
CA GLY A 58 -10.43 45.89 -7.48
C GLY A 58 -11.86 46.21 -7.03
N LYS A 59 -12.27 45.57 -5.92
CA LYS A 59 -13.33 46.00 -4.99
C LYS A 59 -12.88 45.68 -3.55
N ARG A 60 -13.15 46.62 -2.62
CA ARG A 60 -12.86 46.55 -1.16
C ARG A 60 -13.92 45.68 -0.45
N TYR A 61 -13.77 45.14 0.77
CA TYR A 61 -12.93 45.45 1.96
C TYR A 61 -12.19 44.16 2.41
N SER A 62 -10.90 44.09 2.77
CA SER A 62 -10.14 44.69 3.89
C SER A 62 -10.75 44.46 5.28
N GLY A 63 -10.11 43.75 6.23
CA GLY A 63 -8.78 43.11 6.21
C GLY A 63 -8.40 42.61 7.62
N ALA A 64 -7.19 42.15 7.93
CA ALA A 64 -6.04 41.69 7.15
C ALA A 64 -5.18 40.82 8.12
N ASN A 65 -4.88 39.53 7.86
CA ASN A 65 -3.93 38.96 6.90
C ASN A 65 -2.45 39.08 7.34
N PRO A 66 -1.74 37.93 7.44
CA PRO A 66 -0.57 37.75 6.58
C PRO A 66 -0.71 36.50 5.68
N SER A 67 -0.63 36.76 4.38
CA SER A 67 -0.83 35.82 3.26
C SER A 67 0.41 34.94 3.01
N GLY A 68 0.34 33.80 2.34
CA GLY A 68 -0.80 33.22 1.62
C GLY A 68 -0.30 32.45 0.41
N ARG A 69 0.05 31.18 0.61
CA ARG A 69 0.24 30.25 -0.51
C ARG A 69 -1.14 29.79 -0.94
N THR A 70 -1.70 30.43 -1.98
CA THR A 70 -2.83 29.83 -2.68
C THR A 70 -2.36 28.49 -3.24
N VAL A 71 -2.88 27.40 -2.68
CA VAL A 71 -2.69 26.06 -3.23
C VAL A 71 -3.36 26.10 -4.60
N ARG A 72 -2.57 26.24 -5.66
CA ARG A 72 -3.09 26.05 -7.01
C ARG A 72 -3.55 24.59 -7.08
N PRO A 73 -4.82 24.32 -7.43
CA PRO A 73 -5.23 22.95 -7.70
C PRO A 73 -4.36 22.38 -8.83
N PRO A 74 -4.13 21.06 -8.86
CA PRO A 74 -3.50 20.44 -10.01
C PRO A 74 -4.30 20.76 -11.28
N ASP A 75 -3.61 20.87 -12.41
CA ASP A 75 -4.25 21.04 -13.70
C ASP A 75 -5.24 19.90 -13.97
N PRO A 76 -6.36 20.15 -14.67
CA PRO A 76 -7.36 19.13 -14.94
C PRO A 76 -6.74 17.94 -15.69
N PRO A 77 -7.17 16.70 -15.37
CA PRO A 77 -6.66 15.51 -16.06
C PRO A 77 -6.97 15.59 -17.56
N ASP A 78 -6.08 15.03 -18.38
CA ASP A 78 -6.31 15.00 -19.82
C ASP A 78 -7.51 14.10 -20.17
N VAL A 79 -8.35 14.62 -21.06
CA VAL A 79 -9.60 14.00 -21.54
C VAL A 79 -9.59 13.84 -23.07
N SER A 80 -8.42 13.95 -23.70
CA SER A 80 -8.14 13.58 -25.09
C SER A 80 -8.75 12.22 -25.47
N TRP A 81 -8.45 11.18 -24.67
CA TRP A 81 -8.95 9.81 -24.81
C TRP A 81 -10.48 9.70 -24.97
N LEU A 82 -11.25 10.56 -24.29
CA LEU A 82 -12.72 10.57 -24.34
C LEU A 82 -13.25 11.04 -25.71
N LYS A 83 -12.48 11.85 -26.44
CA LYS A 83 -12.80 12.31 -27.80
C LYS A 83 -12.23 11.37 -28.86
N GLU A 84 -11.10 10.75 -28.57
CA GLU A 84 -10.41 9.81 -29.46
C GLU A 84 -11.05 8.42 -29.44
N GLY A 85 -11.87 8.10 -28.43
CA GLY A 85 -12.54 6.81 -28.28
C GLY A 85 -11.60 5.67 -27.88
N VAL A 86 -10.33 5.97 -27.64
CA VAL A 86 -9.30 5.02 -27.23
C VAL A 86 -9.34 4.89 -25.71
N PHE A 87 -10.16 3.98 -25.23
CA PHE A 87 -10.05 3.47 -23.88
C PHE A 87 -9.19 2.20 -23.93
N GLU A 88 -7.99 2.25 -23.36
CA GLU A 88 -7.33 1.02 -22.95
C GLU A 88 -8.18 0.43 -21.82
N GLU A 89 -9.04 -0.55 -22.15
CA GLU A 89 -9.54 -1.47 -21.14
C GLU A 89 -8.32 -2.06 -20.47
N LYS A 90 -8.03 -1.57 -19.26
CA LYS A 90 -7.01 -2.13 -18.41
C LYS A 90 -7.47 -3.54 -18.09
N GLU A 91 -6.95 -4.47 -18.88
CA GLU A 91 -7.22 -5.90 -18.84
C GLU A 91 -7.31 -6.29 -17.36
N VAL A 92 -8.48 -6.78 -16.95
CA VAL A 92 -8.73 -7.12 -15.55
C VAL A 92 -7.93 -8.38 -15.28
N VAL A 93 -6.64 -8.19 -15.01
CA VAL A 93 -5.72 -9.20 -14.50
C VAL A 93 -6.45 -9.83 -13.33
N GLU A 94 -6.78 -11.12 -13.46
CA GLU A 94 -7.51 -11.87 -12.44
C GLU A 94 -6.92 -11.53 -11.07
N GLU A 95 -7.77 -11.07 -10.13
CA GLU A 95 -7.27 -10.59 -8.84
C GLU A 95 -6.60 -11.75 -8.10
N ILE A 96 -5.27 -11.85 -8.23
CA ILE A 96 -4.46 -12.93 -7.66
C ILE A 96 -4.84 -13.07 -6.19
N PRO A 97 -5.41 -14.22 -5.77
CA PRO A 97 -6.06 -14.33 -4.48
C PRO A 97 -5.01 -14.10 -3.38
N ARG A 98 -5.30 -13.16 -2.47
CA ARG A 98 -4.37 -12.82 -1.40
C ARG A 98 -4.60 -13.71 -0.19
N ALA A 99 -3.50 -14.15 0.42
CA ALA A 99 -3.50 -14.90 1.67
C ALA A 99 -2.76 -14.12 2.77
N LEU A 100 -3.37 -13.98 3.95
CA LEU A 100 -2.74 -13.37 5.12
C LEU A 100 -2.26 -14.46 6.09
N VAL A 101 -1.00 -14.42 6.50
CA VAL A 101 -0.37 -15.41 7.38
C VAL A 101 0.09 -14.75 8.69
N LEU A 102 -0.51 -15.19 9.79
CA LEU A 102 -0.17 -14.80 11.16
C LEU A 102 0.39 -16.02 11.89
N MET A 103 1.71 -16.21 11.78
CA MET A 103 2.43 -17.34 12.37
C MET A 103 3.77 -16.89 12.96
N PRO A 104 4.19 -17.43 14.12
CA PRO A 104 5.51 -17.18 14.67
C PRO A 104 6.61 -17.73 13.76
N ASP A 105 7.83 -17.24 13.92
CA ASP A 105 8.95 -17.74 13.13
C ASP A 105 9.24 -19.22 13.44
N SER A 106 9.02 -20.07 12.45
CA SER A 106 8.96 -21.51 12.60
C SER A 106 9.13 -22.19 11.25
N ALA A 107 9.62 -23.44 11.25
CA ALA A 107 9.73 -24.24 10.03
C ALA A 107 8.36 -24.45 9.34
N GLY A 108 7.28 -24.54 10.13
CA GLY A 108 5.91 -24.62 9.62
C GLY A 108 5.48 -23.38 8.82
N ARG A 109 5.86 -22.17 9.25
CA ARG A 109 5.55 -20.92 8.53
C ARG A 109 6.10 -20.92 7.10
N ALA A 110 7.36 -21.34 6.92
CA ALA A 110 7.98 -21.41 5.60
C ALA A 110 7.30 -22.44 4.67
N ILE A 111 6.84 -23.56 5.24
CA ILE A 111 6.07 -24.58 4.52
C ILE A 111 4.71 -24.01 4.07
N VAL A 112 3.98 -23.35 4.97
CA VAL A 112 2.66 -22.75 4.69
C VAL A 112 2.73 -21.69 3.60
N ILE A 113 3.69 -20.76 3.66
CA ILE A 113 3.88 -19.70 2.65
C ILE A 113 4.13 -20.32 1.27
N ARG A 114 5.14 -21.19 1.17
CA ARG A 114 5.51 -21.90 -0.07
C ARG A 114 4.34 -22.69 -0.66
N ASP A 115 3.51 -23.28 0.19
CA ASP A 115 2.39 -24.11 -0.24
C ASP A 115 1.18 -23.30 -0.70
N LEU A 116 0.95 -22.12 -0.11
CA LEU A 116 0.00 -21.12 -0.64
C LEU A 116 0.47 -20.54 -1.98
N GLU A 117 1.75 -20.18 -2.11
CA GLU A 117 2.33 -19.66 -3.36
C GLU A 117 2.20 -20.67 -4.52
N LYS A 118 2.41 -21.97 -4.27
CA LYS A 118 2.17 -23.06 -5.23
C LYS A 118 0.70 -23.21 -5.65
N LEU A 119 -0.24 -22.69 -4.87
CA LEU A 119 -1.67 -22.67 -5.18
C LEU A 119 -2.09 -21.36 -5.87
N GLY A 120 -1.14 -20.49 -6.21
CA GLY A 120 -1.39 -19.21 -6.90
C GLY A 120 -1.74 -18.06 -5.96
N TYR A 121 -1.63 -18.22 -4.65
CA TYR A 121 -1.90 -17.12 -3.72
C TYR A 121 -0.72 -16.14 -3.63
N ARG A 122 -1.04 -14.84 -3.61
CA ARG A 122 -0.10 -13.82 -3.17
C ARG A 122 -0.11 -13.74 -1.65
N VAL A 123 0.94 -14.24 -1.01
CA VAL A 123 1.05 -14.32 0.45
C VAL A 123 1.58 -13.02 1.04
N GLU A 124 0.94 -12.55 2.10
CA GLU A 124 1.40 -11.45 2.95
C GLU A 124 1.47 -11.94 4.40
N MET A 125 2.52 -11.58 5.13
CA MET A 125 2.66 -11.87 6.56
C MET A 125 2.25 -10.66 7.39
N ALA A 126 1.81 -10.87 8.63
CA ALA A 126 1.72 -9.83 9.66
C ALA A 126 2.70 -10.14 10.81
N ALA A 127 3.40 -9.13 11.30
CA ALA A 127 4.28 -9.22 12.46
C ALA A 127 3.52 -9.06 13.79
N SER A 128 2.32 -8.47 13.77
CA SER A 128 1.44 -8.37 14.95
C SER A 128 -0.05 -8.54 14.60
N PRO A 129 -0.92 -8.84 15.58
CA PRO A 129 -2.38 -8.87 15.41
C PRO A 129 -2.93 -7.57 14.83
N GLU A 130 -2.43 -6.42 15.30
CA GLU A 130 -2.86 -5.09 14.88
C GLU A 130 -2.48 -4.80 13.43
N GLU A 131 -1.29 -5.22 12.98
CA GLU A 131 -0.88 -5.13 11.58
C GLU A 131 -1.78 -6.00 10.69
N GLY A 132 -2.10 -7.23 11.13
CA GLY A 132 -3.02 -8.11 10.42
C GLY A 132 -4.42 -7.51 10.29
N MET A 133 -4.96 -6.97 11.40
CA MET A 133 -6.25 -6.27 11.41
C MET A 133 -6.24 -5.03 10.49
N ALA A 134 -5.17 -4.22 10.52
CA ALA A 134 -5.04 -3.05 9.67
C ALA A 134 -4.98 -3.42 8.18
N LYS A 135 -4.24 -4.47 7.82
CA LYS A 135 -4.20 -5.02 6.46
C LYS A 135 -5.59 -5.43 5.98
N MET A 136 -6.36 -6.15 6.80
CA MET A 136 -7.73 -6.58 6.49
C MET A 136 -8.76 -5.43 6.35
N GLN A 137 -8.41 -4.18 6.69
CA GLN A 137 -9.26 -3.02 6.40
C GLN A 137 -9.18 -2.59 4.93
N PHE A 138 -8.00 -2.70 4.31
CA PHE A 138 -7.74 -2.23 2.94
C PHE A 138 -7.59 -3.36 1.91
N VAL A 139 -7.42 -4.59 2.39
CA VAL A 139 -7.20 -5.78 1.56
C VAL A 139 -8.26 -6.83 1.84
N ASN A 140 -8.89 -7.31 0.76
CA ASN A 140 -9.65 -8.54 0.78
C ASN A 140 -8.67 -9.72 0.63
N TYR A 141 -8.63 -10.58 1.64
CA TYR A 141 -7.87 -11.83 1.62
C TYR A 141 -8.85 -12.99 1.43
N ALA A 142 -8.66 -13.80 0.39
CA ALA A 142 -9.45 -15.01 0.17
C ALA A 142 -9.12 -16.09 1.21
N THR A 143 -7.94 -16.03 1.82
CA THR A 143 -7.50 -16.98 2.85
C THR A 143 -6.78 -16.25 3.99
N VAL A 144 -7.07 -16.63 5.23
CA VAL A 144 -6.41 -16.09 6.43
C VAL A 144 -5.97 -17.25 7.30
N ILE A 145 -4.71 -17.27 7.71
CA ILE A 145 -4.12 -18.33 8.54
C ILE A 145 -3.66 -17.72 9.86
N LEU A 146 -4.14 -18.28 10.97
CA LEU A 146 -3.67 -17.95 12.32
C LEU A 146 -3.09 -19.20 12.99
N HIS A 147 -1.89 -19.10 13.54
CA HIS A 147 -1.33 -20.11 14.44
C HIS A 147 -1.69 -19.80 15.91
N ASP A 148 -2.01 -20.81 16.72
CA ASP A 148 -2.44 -20.64 18.12
C ASP A 148 -1.42 -19.84 18.96
N ARG A 149 -0.13 -20.18 18.87
CA ARG A 149 1.03 -19.46 19.44
C ARG A 149 1.48 -18.19 18.69
N PHE A 150 0.67 -17.60 17.80
CA PHE A 150 1.02 -16.30 17.22
C PHE A 150 0.89 -15.15 18.24
N GLU A 151 -0.10 -15.25 19.14
CA GLU A 151 -0.23 -14.37 20.29
C GLU A 151 0.26 -15.08 21.55
N GLU A 152 0.81 -14.34 22.51
CA GLU A 152 1.19 -14.86 23.85
C GLU A 152 -0.05 -15.05 24.74
N ARG A 153 -1.10 -15.68 24.20
CA ARG A 153 -2.45 -15.78 24.76
C ARG A 153 -3.09 -17.10 24.35
N GLU A 154 -4.10 -17.55 25.09
CA GLU A 154 -4.97 -18.64 24.62
C GLU A 154 -5.82 -18.17 23.44
N LEU A 155 -6.12 -19.07 22.51
CA LEU A 155 -6.82 -18.73 21.25
C LEU A 155 -8.16 -18.02 21.47
N ASP A 156 -8.95 -18.38 22.49
CA ASP A 156 -10.22 -17.69 22.78
C ASP A 156 -10.02 -16.28 23.36
N THR A 157 -8.83 -15.96 23.87
CA THR A 157 -8.44 -14.61 24.31
C THR A 157 -7.58 -13.85 23.29
N ALA A 158 -7.25 -14.48 22.15
CA ALA A 158 -6.42 -13.90 21.09
C ALA A 158 -7.21 -12.80 20.35
N VAL A 159 -6.60 -11.61 20.25
CA VAL A 159 -7.22 -10.39 19.70
C VAL A 159 -7.58 -10.59 18.24
N PHE A 160 -6.70 -11.18 17.44
CA PHE A 160 -6.96 -11.44 16.02
C PHE A 160 -8.07 -12.48 15.82
N HIS A 161 -8.10 -13.53 16.65
CA HIS A 161 -9.15 -14.56 16.57
C HIS A 161 -10.54 -13.98 16.89
N GLN A 162 -10.63 -13.16 17.95
CA GLN A 162 -11.87 -12.47 18.32
C GLN A 162 -12.28 -11.41 17.30
N PHE A 163 -11.32 -10.72 16.66
CA PHE A 163 -11.61 -9.88 15.50
C PHE A 163 -12.25 -10.69 14.36
N ILE A 164 -11.69 -11.83 13.97
CA ILE A 164 -12.26 -12.68 12.91
C ILE A 164 -13.67 -13.18 13.26
N LYS A 165 -13.90 -13.58 14.52
CA LYS A 165 -15.22 -13.99 15.05
C LYS A 165 -16.25 -12.85 15.04
N SER A 166 -15.84 -11.60 15.24
CA SER A 166 -16.72 -10.43 15.28
C SER A 166 -16.94 -9.74 13.92
N MET A 167 -16.27 -10.17 12.86
CA MET A 167 -16.44 -9.57 11.52
C MET A 167 -17.87 -9.70 11.00
N ASN A 168 -18.33 -8.67 10.29
CA ASN A 168 -19.60 -8.71 9.56
C ASN A 168 -19.62 -9.92 8.62
N MET A 169 -20.68 -10.72 8.73
CA MET A 169 -20.94 -11.92 7.93
C MET A 169 -20.77 -11.69 6.41
N MET A 170 -21.11 -10.50 5.91
CA MET A 170 -20.93 -10.10 4.51
C MET A 170 -19.47 -10.15 4.05
N ARG A 171 -18.51 -9.85 4.93
CA ARG A 171 -17.07 -9.97 4.63
C ARG A 171 -16.50 -11.32 5.06
N ARG A 172 -16.91 -11.81 6.24
CA ARG A 172 -16.42 -13.09 6.82
C ARG A 172 -16.68 -14.29 5.90
N ARG A 173 -17.77 -14.29 5.12
CA ARG A 173 -18.12 -15.38 4.19
C ARG A 173 -17.18 -15.57 3.01
N TYR A 174 -16.43 -14.54 2.60
CA TYR A 174 -15.45 -14.60 1.50
C TYR A 174 -14.03 -14.95 1.98
N ILE A 175 -13.88 -15.34 3.26
CA ILE A 175 -12.57 -15.62 3.88
C ILE A 175 -12.52 -17.09 4.27
N PHE A 176 -11.65 -17.86 3.63
CA PHE A 176 -11.29 -19.20 4.08
C PHE A 176 -10.33 -19.08 5.28
N TYR A 177 -10.86 -19.22 6.49
CA TYR A 177 -10.09 -19.04 7.73
C TYR A 177 -9.53 -20.37 8.24
N VAL A 178 -8.21 -20.45 8.40
CA VAL A 178 -7.49 -21.65 8.82
C VAL A 178 -6.82 -21.41 10.17
N LEU A 179 -7.01 -22.34 11.09
CA LEU A 179 -6.33 -22.39 12.38
C LEU A 179 -5.27 -23.49 12.38
N ILE A 180 -4.06 -23.15 12.84
CA ILE A 180 -2.94 -24.09 12.98
C ILE A 180 -2.53 -24.13 14.45
N GLY A 181 -2.28 -25.32 15.01
CA GLY A 181 -1.87 -25.42 16.41
C GLY A 181 -1.63 -26.84 16.91
N GLU A 182 -1.08 -26.99 18.12
CA GLU A 182 -0.82 -28.31 18.71
C GLU A 182 -2.09 -28.96 19.28
N SER A 183 -3.06 -28.15 19.70
CA SER A 183 -4.36 -28.58 20.23
C SER A 183 -5.41 -28.90 19.14
N MET A 184 -5.07 -28.66 17.87
CA MET A 184 -5.97 -28.84 16.73
C MET A 184 -5.99 -30.29 16.26
N ARG A 185 -7.16 -30.81 15.88
CA ARG A 185 -7.29 -32.09 15.20
C ARG A 185 -7.51 -31.83 13.71
N THR A 186 -6.54 -32.19 12.88
CA THR A 186 -6.57 -31.95 11.43
C THR A 186 -7.85 -32.47 10.79
N LEU A 187 -8.51 -31.63 9.98
CA LEU A 187 -9.79 -31.93 9.32
C LEU A 187 -10.95 -32.32 10.28
N TYR A 188 -10.92 -31.87 11.54
CA TYR A 188 -12.03 -32.12 12.47
C TYR A 188 -13.06 -30.98 12.43
N ASP A 189 -14.04 -31.12 11.53
CA ASP A 189 -15.01 -30.06 11.19
C ASP A 189 -15.80 -29.51 12.39
N LEU A 190 -16.11 -30.34 13.39
CA LEU A 190 -16.80 -29.90 14.61
C LEU A 190 -15.93 -28.96 15.46
N GLN A 191 -14.60 -29.14 15.47
CA GLN A 191 -13.67 -28.21 16.13
C GLN A 191 -13.47 -26.95 15.29
N ALA A 192 -13.39 -27.06 13.96
CA ALA A 192 -13.38 -25.89 13.08
C ALA A 192 -14.63 -25.02 13.30
N LEU A 193 -15.82 -25.62 13.29
CA LEU A 193 -17.09 -24.95 13.53
C LEU A 193 -17.15 -24.30 14.92
N ALA A 194 -16.76 -25.00 15.98
CA ALA A 194 -16.73 -24.46 17.34
C ALA A 194 -15.79 -23.24 17.47
N LEU A 195 -14.68 -23.24 16.71
CA LEU A 195 -13.72 -22.13 16.66
C LEU A 195 -14.05 -21.10 15.56
N SER A 196 -15.22 -21.18 14.91
CA SER A 196 -15.62 -20.29 13.80
C SER A 196 -14.61 -20.21 12.65
N ALA A 197 -13.91 -21.33 12.40
CA ALA A 197 -12.94 -21.51 11.33
C ALA A 197 -13.48 -22.44 10.23
N ASN A 198 -12.86 -22.36 9.05
CA ASN A 198 -13.17 -23.21 7.90
C ASN A 198 -12.31 -24.48 7.91
N LEU A 199 -11.12 -24.43 8.52
CA LEU A 199 -10.22 -25.57 8.69
C LEU A 199 -9.40 -25.43 9.98
N VAL A 200 -9.18 -26.56 10.65
CA VAL A 200 -8.20 -26.72 11.73
C VAL A 200 -7.12 -27.73 11.31
N VAL A 201 -5.86 -27.45 11.63
CA VAL A 201 -4.69 -28.27 11.25
C VAL A 201 -3.74 -28.43 12.43
N ASN A 202 -3.32 -29.67 12.71
CA ASN A 202 -2.29 -29.94 13.72
C ASN A 202 -0.90 -29.56 13.21
N ASN A 203 -0.04 -29.05 14.10
CA ASN A 203 1.37 -28.77 13.81
C ASN A 203 2.14 -29.97 13.19
N SER A 204 1.78 -31.21 13.53
CA SER A 204 2.38 -32.41 12.91
C SER A 204 2.05 -32.57 11.43
N ASP A 205 0.88 -32.11 10.99
CA ASP A 205 0.37 -32.32 9.63
C ASP A 205 0.66 -31.15 8.68
N VAL A 206 1.29 -30.08 9.17
CA VAL A 206 1.65 -28.89 8.36
C VAL A 206 2.55 -29.25 7.16
N GLN A 207 3.31 -30.35 7.21
CA GLN A 207 4.07 -30.84 6.06
C GLN A 207 3.19 -31.20 4.84
N HIS A 208 1.92 -31.52 5.07
CA HIS A 208 0.92 -31.89 4.07
C HIS A 208 -0.04 -30.74 3.72
N PHE A 209 0.26 -29.50 4.10
CA PHE A 209 -0.65 -28.36 3.99
C PHE A 209 -1.19 -28.12 2.57
N SER A 210 -0.35 -28.24 1.53
CA SER A 210 -0.77 -28.25 0.12
C SER A 210 -1.93 -29.22 -0.18
N LEU A 211 -1.90 -30.43 0.40
CA LEU A 211 -2.88 -31.48 0.15
C LEU A 211 -4.18 -31.21 0.91
N LEU A 212 -4.08 -30.69 2.14
CA LEU A 212 -5.23 -30.25 2.92
C LEU A 212 -6.02 -29.17 2.17
N LEU A 213 -5.35 -28.09 1.74
CA LEU A 213 -5.99 -26.99 1.01
C LEU A 213 -6.66 -27.45 -0.30
N ARG A 214 -5.99 -28.31 -1.09
CA ARG A 214 -6.55 -28.86 -2.35
C ARG A 214 -7.81 -29.70 -2.13
N LYS A 215 -8.00 -30.27 -0.94
CA LYS A 215 -9.23 -30.97 -0.56
C LYS A 215 -10.29 -29.97 -0.07
N THR A 216 -9.93 -29.13 0.88
CA THR A 216 -10.91 -28.35 1.67
C THR A 216 -11.42 -27.10 0.97
N ILE A 217 -10.65 -26.50 0.06
CA ILE A 217 -11.10 -25.32 -0.69
C ILE A 217 -12.26 -25.70 -1.63
N PRO A 218 -12.17 -26.74 -2.48
CA PRO A 218 -13.31 -27.20 -3.29
C PRO A 218 -14.54 -27.64 -2.46
N GLU A 219 -14.33 -28.26 -1.29
CA GLU A 219 -15.44 -28.63 -0.39
C GLU A 219 -16.17 -27.39 0.16
N TYR A 220 -15.43 -26.35 0.51
CA TYR A 220 -15.96 -25.06 0.95
C TYR A 220 -16.65 -24.28 -0.19
N GLU A 221 -16.06 -24.25 -1.39
CA GLU A 221 -16.64 -23.63 -2.58
C GLU A 221 -17.93 -24.35 -3.02
N ALA A 222 -17.98 -25.68 -2.95
CA ALA A 222 -19.20 -26.43 -3.24
C ALA A 222 -20.32 -26.12 -2.22
N LEU A 223 -19.97 -25.91 -0.95
CA LEU A 223 -20.94 -25.66 0.13
C LEU A 223 -21.46 -24.21 0.13
N PHE A 224 -20.61 -23.22 -0.15
CA PHE A 224 -20.96 -21.80 -0.03
C PHE A 224 -20.99 -21.03 -1.35
N GLY A 225 -20.39 -21.53 -2.42
CA GLY A 225 -20.33 -20.88 -3.74
C GLY A 225 -21.70 -20.50 -4.30
N PRO A 226 -22.72 -21.39 -4.32
CA PRO A 226 -24.06 -21.03 -4.75
C PRO A 226 -24.67 -19.88 -3.93
N LEU A 227 -24.46 -19.87 -2.61
CA LEU A 227 -24.93 -18.79 -1.74
C LEU A 227 -24.19 -17.47 -1.99
N MET A 228 -22.88 -17.51 -2.25
CA MET A 228 -22.09 -16.32 -2.58
C MET A 228 -22.49 -15.74 -3.94
N GLU A 229 -22.77 -16.57 -4.94
CA GLU A 229 -23.22 -16.13 -6.26
C GLU A 229 -24.60 -15.45 -6.20
N GLU A 230 -25.56 -16.01 -5.46
CA GLU A 230 -26.87 -15.37 -5.25
C GLU A 230 -26.76 -14.02 -4.51
N LEU A 231 -25.84 -13.91 -3.53
CA LEU A 231 -25.57 -12.64 -2.84
C LEU A 231 -24.94 -11.61 -3.77
N ARG A 232 -23.99 -12.04 -4.62
CA ARG A 232 -23.35 -11.21 -5.65
C ARG A 232 -24.37 -10.68 -6.65
N ILE A 233 -25.29 -11.53 -7.14
CA ILE A 233 -26.40 -11.15 -8.03
C ILE A 233 -27.35 -10.15 -7.32
N ALA A 234 -27.63 -10.37 -6.03
CA ALA A 234 -28.44 -9.46 -5.22
C ALA A 234 -27.74 -8.13 -4.85
N GLY A 235 -26.48 -7.92 -5.26
CA GLY A 235 -25.70 -6.72 -4.98
C GLY A 235 -25.34 -6.55 -3.51
N ARG A 236 -25.07 -7.66 -2.79
CA ARG A 236 -24.79 -7.68 -1.34
C ARG A 236 -23.40 -8.21 -1.02
#